data_AF-A0A0F5K0C5-F1
#
_entry.id   AF-A0A0F5K0C5-F1
#
_cell.length_a   1.000
_cell.length_b   1.000
_cell.length_c   1.000
_cell.angle_alpha   90.00
_cell.angle_beta   90.00
_cell.angle_gamma   90.00
#
_symmetry.space_group_name_H-M   'P 1'
#
loop_
_entity.id
_entity.type
_entity.pdbx_description
1 polymer ?
#
loop_
_entity_poly.entity_id
_entity_poly.type
_entity_poly.pdbx_seq_one_letter_code
_entity_poly.pdbx_strand_id
1 'polypeptide(L)' 'MIVCVCKAISDRQLRASIEAGNNSFDALQFEHGVATCCGRCEEAVHDVLEGREIGCSRRSAAANSSAAPVVFYATIAA' A
#
# COMPACT_ATOMS: atom_id res chain seq x y z
N MET A 1 8.40 1.74 9.02
CA MET A 1 7.08 2.39 8.81
C MET A 1 5.99 1.32 8.81
N ILE A 2 4.73 1.65 9.15
CA ILE A 2 3.60 0.73 8.89
C ILE A 2 3.21 0.84 7.40
N VAL A 3 3.16 -0.31 6.71
CA VAL A 3 2.80 -0.39 5.29
C VAL A 3 1.32 -0.75 5.14
N CYS A 4 0.84 -1.75 5.90
CA CYS A 4 -0.57 -2.12 5.91
C CYS A 4 -1.18 -1.93 7.30
N VAL A 5 -2.04 -0.92 7.46
CA VAL A 5 -2.75 -0.67 8.72
C VAL A 5 -3.79 -1.74 9.04
N CYS A 6 -4.47 -2.29 8.02
CA CYS A 6 -5.51 -3.30 8.20
C CYS A 6 -4.98 -4.62 8.79
N LYS A 7 -3.72 -4.96 8.48
CA LYS A 7 -3.05 -6.19 8.90
C LYS A 7 -1.90 -5.94 9.88
N ALA A 8 -1.72 -4.69 10.31
CA ALA A 8 -0.62 -4.26 11.16
C ALA A 8 0.78 -4.66 10.65
N ILE A 9 1.00 -4.61 9.33
CA ILE A 9 2.26 -5.01 8.70
C ILE A 9 3.18 -3.81 8.54
N SER A 10 4.39 -3.95 9.06
CA SER A 10 5.47 -2.98 8.93
C SER A 10 6.39 -3.28 7.76
N ASP A 11 7.04 -2.25 7.27
CA ASP A 11 8.08 -2.31 6.25
C ASP A 11 9.20 -3.31 6.61
N ARG A 12 9.60 -3.37 7.89
CA ARG A 12 10.60 -4.33 8.36
C ARG A 12 10.14 -5.78 8.23
N GLN A 13 8.86 -6.06 8.55
CA GLN A 13 8.30 -7.40 8.38
C GLN A 13 8.24 -7.78 6.90
N LEU A 14 7.83 -6.84 6.05
CA LEU A 14 7.78 -7.07 4.61
C LEU A 14 9.16 -7.39 4.04
N ARG A 15 10.18 -6.61 4.41
CA ARG A 15 11.59 -6.84 4.01
C ARG A 15 12.12 -8.17 4.52
N ALA A 16 11.85 -8.53 5.78
CA ALA A 16 12.25 -9.81 6.33
C ALA A 16 11.62 -10.99 5.56
N SER A 17 10.37 -10.86 5.10
CA SER A 17 9.74 -11.89 4.27
C SER A 17 10.30 -11.96 2.86
N ILE A 18 10.67 -10.83 2.26
CA ILE A 18 11.36 -10.81 0.96
C ILE A 18 12.71 -11.51 1.07
N GLU A 19 13.48 -11.22 2.14
CA GLU A 19 14.75 -11.89 2.44
C GLU A 19 14.58 -13.39 2.70
N ALA A 20 13.44 -13.80 3.27
CA ALA A 20 13.08 -15.20 3.46
C ALA A 20 12.61 -15.92 2.17
N GLY A 21 12.49 -15.21 1.04
CA GLY A 21 12.16 -15.77 -0.27
C GLY A 21 10.78 -15.37 -0.83
N ASN A 22 9.97 -14.63 -0.07
CA ASN A 22 8.66 -14.12 -0.54
C ASN A 22 8.86 -12.84 -1.38
N ASN A 23 9.54 -12.97 -2.52
CA ASN A 23 9.97 -11.88 -3.39
C ASN A 23 8.94 -11.47 -4.45
N SER A 24 7.67 -11.83 -4.26
CA SER A 24 6.57 -11.55 -5.18
C SER A 24 5.36 -11.02 -4.43
N PHE A 25 4.57 -10.15 -5.07
CA PHE A 25 3.37 -9.57 -4.45
C PHE A 25 2.38 -10.66 -4.01
N ASP A 26 2.15 -11.66 -4.85
CA ASP A 26 1.25 -12.78 -4.53
C ASP A 26 1.69 -13.55 -3.28
N ALA A 27 3.00 -13.82 -3.14
CA ALA A 27 3.57 -14.46 -1.96
C ALA A 27 3.40 -13.60 -0.69
N LEU A 28 3.61 -12.28 -0.79
CA LEU A 28 3.39 -11.37 0.34
C LEU A 28 1.91 -11.23 0.68
N GLN A 29 1.03 -11.22 -0.32
CA GLN A 29 -0.42 -11.20 -0.14
C GLN A 29 -0.92 -12.47 0.53
N PHE A 30 -0.40 -13.64 0.14
CA PHE A 30 -0.73 -14.91 0.77
C PHE A 30 -0.26 -14.97 2.23
N GLU A 31 1.00 -14.62 2.48
CA GLU A 31 1.62 -14.72 3.81
C GLU A 31 1.08 -13.69 4.81
N HIS A 32 0.95 -12.43 4.38
CA HIS A 32 0.62 -11.30 5.27
C HIS A 32 -0.80 -10.75 5.08
N GLY A 33 -1.52 -11.19 4.05
CA GLY A 33 -2.85 -10.66 3.73
C GLY A 33 -2.83 -9.21 3.24
N VAL A 34 -1.70 -8.71 2.73
CA VAL A 34 -1.63 -7.32 2.21
C VAL A 34 -2.55 -7.13 1.01
N ALA A 35 -3.09 -5.91 0.87
CA ALA A 35 -4.10 -5.53 -0.13
C ALA A 35 -5.45 -6.31 -0.11
N THR A 36 -5.66 -7.26 0.81
CA THR A 36 -6.91 -8.04 0.87
C THR A 36 -8.10 -7.36 1.58
N CYS A 37 -7.90 -6.16 2.17
CA CYS A 37 -8.94 -5.46 2.92
C CYS A 37 -9.36 -4.14 2.25
N CYS A 38 -8.61 -3.06 2.43
CA CYS A 38 -8.94 -1.76 1.83
C CYS A 38 -8.13 -1.45 0.56
N GLY A 39 -7.17 -2.30 0.18
CA GLY A 39 -6.31 -2.14 -1.00
C GLY A 39 -5.24 -1.04 -0.94
N ARG A 40 -5.36 -0.06 -0.03
CA ARG A 40 -4.52 1.17 -0.01
C ARG A 40 -3.02 0.95 0.16
N CYS A 41 -2.59 -0.22 0.65
CA CYS A 41 -1.17 -0.52 0.83
C CYS A 41 -0.51 -1.13 -0.42
N GLU A 42 -1.25 -1.42 -1.49
CA GLU A 42 -0.76 -2.13 -2.68
C GLU A 42 0.46 -1.43 -3.30
N GLU A 43 0.34 -0.14 -3.62
CA GLU A 43 1.44 0.65 -4.18
C GLU A 43 2.69 0.63 -3.28
N ALA A 44 2.49 0.76 -1.96
CA ALA A 44 3.57 0.76 -0.99
C ALA A 44 4.25 -0.61 -0.90
N VAL A 45 3.51 -1.72 -1.03
CA VAL A 45 4.08 -3.07 -1.08
C VAL A 45 4.92 -3.24 -2.34
N HIS A 46 4.46 -2.74 -3.49
CA HIS A 46 5.25 -2.74 -4.72
C HIS A 46 6.53 -1.91 -4.61
N ASP A 47 6.45 -0.72 -4.02
CA ASP A 47 7.64 0.11 -3.79
C ASP A 47 8.67 -0.64 -2.92
N VAL A 48 8.25 -1.36 -1.87
CA VAL A 48 9.18 -2.17 -1.06
C VAL A 48 9.78 -3.32 -1.86
N LEU A 49 8.99 -4.02 -2.69
CA LEU A 49 9.48 -5.10 -3.57
C LEU A 49 10.53 -4.60 -4.58
N GLU A 50 10.34 -3.39 -5.10
CA GLU A 50 11.29 -2.73 -6.01
C GLU A 50 12.51 -2.15 -5.28
N GLY A 51 12.57 -2.28 -3.94
CA GLY A 51 13.66 -1.73 -3.13
C GLY A 51 13.63 -0.21 -3.01
N ARG A 52 12.51 0.44 -3.33
CA ARG A 52 12.34 1.88 -3.15
C ARG A 52 12.20 2.21 -1.68
N GLU A 53 12.88 3.26 -1.25
CA GLU A 53 12.79 3.71 0.13
C GLU A 53 11.49 4.47 0.35
N ILE A 54 10.60 3.93 1.19
CA ILE A 54 9.43 4.69 1.66
C ILE A 54 9.90 5.69 2.74
N GLY A 55 10.50 6.78 2.30
CA GLY A 55 11.09 7.84 3.13
C GLY A 55 10.26 9.12 3.18
N CYS A 56 10.49 9.95 4.21
CA CYS A 56 9.74 11.19 4.47
C CYS A 56 10.15 12.41 3.61
N SER A 57 10.94 12.25 2.54
CA SER A 57 11.26 13.39 1.66
C SER A 57 11.67 13.00 0.24
N ARG A 58 10.67 12.84 -0.63
CA ARG A 58 10.38 13.82 -1.70
C ARG A 58 9.15 13.35 -2.46
N ARG A 59 8.18 14.27 -2.61
CA ARG A 59 7.19 14.20 -3.67
C ARG A 59 7.94 14.01 -5.00
N SER A 60 7.76 12.87 -5.64
CA SER A 60 7.97 12.74 -7.08
C SER A 60 6.61 12.79 -7.72
N ALA A 61 6.34 13.94 -8.34
CA ALA A 61 5.18 14.16 -9.18
C ALA A 61 5.25 13.20 -10.39
N ALA A 62 4.35 12.22 -10.44
CA ALA A 62 3.92 11.60 -11.68
C ALA A 62 2.47 11.15 -11.50
N ALA A 63 1.58 11.89 -12.15
CA ALA A 63 0.15 11.73 -12.13
C ALA A 63 -0.29 10.32 -12.55
N ASN A 64 -1.18 9.72 -11.76
CA ASN A 64 -2.47 9.29 -12.31
C ASN A 64 -3.52 9.17 -11.19
N SER A 65 -4.13 10.30 -10.84
CA SER A 65 -5.33 10.30 -10.02
C SER A 65 -6.54 9.95 -10.90
N SER A 66 -6.77 8.67 -11.18
CA SER A 66 -8.13 8.19 -11.43
C SER A 66 -8.86 8.05 -10.08
N ALA A 67 -8.85 9.12 -9.29
CA ALA A 67 -9.71 9.28 -8.14
C ALA A 67 -11.02 9.87 -8.66
N ALA A 68 -11.93 9.00 -9.09
CA ALA A 68 -13.32 9.40 -9.31
C ALA A 68 -13.81 10.10 -8.03
N PRO A 69 -14.42 11.30 -8.12
CA PRO A 69 -14.89 11.97 -6.93
C PRO A 69 -16.05 11.17 -6.34
N VAL A 70 -15.84 10.63 -5.13
CA VAL A 70 -16.91 10.11 -4.27
C VAL A 70 -17.79 11.27 -3.80
N VAL A 71 -18.66 11.77 -4.68
CA VAL A 71 -19.74 12.69 -4.27
C VAL A 71 -20.89 11.83 -3.73
N PHE A 72 -20.75 11.39 -2.48
CA PHE A 72 -21.80 10.62 -1.80
C PHE A 72 -22.55 11.43 -0.72
N TYR A 73 -22.15 12.65 -0.35
CA TYR A 73 -22.93 13.43 0.63
C TYR A 73 -22.82 14.95 0.45
N ALA A 74 -23.86 15.55 -0.15
CA ALA A 74 -24.34 16.90 0.14
C ALA A 74 -25.84 16.94 -0.24
N THR A 75 -26.73 16.46 0.63
CA THR A 75 -27.56 17.27 1.54
C THR A 75 -28.88 17.72 0.90
N ILE A 76 -29.95 17.12 1.42
CA ILE A 76 -31.36 17.54 1.37
C ILE A 76 -31.49 19.04 1.65
N ALA A 77 -32.13 19.81 0.77
CA ALA A 77 -33.02 20.95 1.10
C ALA A 77 -33.43 21.72 -0.17
N ALA A 78 -34.67 21.51 -0.62
CA ALA A 78 -35.65 22.51 -1.08
C ALA A 78 -36.75 21.80 -1.88
#